data_AF-A0A1Q3RN94-F1
#
_entry.id   AF-A0A1Q3RN94-F1
#
_cell.length_a   1.000
_cell.length_b   1.000
_cell.length_c   1.000
_cell.angle_alpha   90.00
_cell.angle_beta   90.00
_cell.angle_gamma   90.00
#
_symmetry.space_group_name_H-M   'P 1'
#
loop_
_entity.id
_entity.type
_entity.pdbx_description
1 polymer ?
#
loop_
_entity_poly.entity_id
_entity_poly.type
_entity_poly.pdbx_seq_one_letter_code
_entity_poly.pdbx_strand_id
1 'polypeptide(L)'
;MSIYYTVDQVAVLLNLHPKTLQRYIREGKLKATKLGKSYRITGYDLSVFTEGTSFDSGIDRNNDRNSHKSSNRRSDRGSDEIVDHGKDATLQIDSFRSKPIDCEENRYPYQTSKRKPVMLSSVVDIPVLSRDESIRIANMMTALLNTSTKRETPASLTAQFLESEGVLRLMIWGDLDLTEGLLGHLKQLLDH
;
A
#
# COMPACT_ATOMS: atom_id res chain seq x y z
N MET A 1 15.10 -14.36 -17.54
CA MET A 1 13.86 -13.55 -17.43
C MET A 1 14.28 -12.12 -17.13
N SER A 2 14.04 -11.15 -18.02
CA SER A 2 14.47 -9.76 -17.79
C SER A 2 13.41 -9.02 -16.99
N ILE A 3 13.75 -8.62 -15.76
CA ILE A 3 12.85 -7.83 -14.90
C ILE A 3 13.03 -6.35 -15.27
N TYR A 4 11.90 -5.67 -15.47
CA TYR A 4 11.85 -4.24 -15.82
C TYR A 4 11.19 -3.44 -14.69
N TYR A 5 11.77 -2.30 -14.38
CA TYR A 5 11.30 -1.38 -13.34
C TYR A 5 10.83 -0.05 -13.94
N THR A 6 9.84 0.58 -13.33
CA THR A 6 9.50 1.99 -13.61
C THR A 6 10.45 2.93 -12.88
N VAL A 7 10.53 4.18 -13.36
CA VAL A 7 11.27 5.24 -12.66
C VAL A 7 10.77 5.43 -11.23
N ASP A 8 9.46 5.33 -10.99
CA ASP A 8 8.88 5.47 -9.66
C ASP A 8 9.22 4.30 -8.73
N GLN A 9 9.31 3.07 -9.26
CA GLN A 9 9.78 1.92 -8.49
C GLN A 9 11.26 2.08 -8.11
N VAL A 10 12.10 2.52 -9.05
CA VAL A 10 13.53 2.77 -8.77
C VAL A 10 13.71 3.93 -7.79
N ALA A 11 12.86 4.96 -7.85
CA ALA A 11 12.86 6.07 -6.91
C ALA A 11 12.68 5.59 -5.46
N VAL A 12 11.74 4.67 -5.25
CA VAL A 12 11.50 4.06 -3.94
C VAL A 12 12.66 3.17 -3.51
N LEU A 13 13.19 2.32 -4.41
CA LEU A 13 14.30 1.41 -4.11
C LEU A 13 15.59 2.13 -3.71
N LEU A 14 15.89 3.25 -4.36
CA LEU A 14 17.11 4.04 -4.11
C LEU A 14 16.90 5.21 -3.15
N ASN A 15 15.67 5.41 -2.67
CA ASN A 15 15.27 6.59 -1.91
C ASN A 15 15.66 7.92 -2.61
N LEU A 16 15.54 7.96 -3.94
CA LEU A 16 15.87 9.11 -4.78
C LEU A 16 14.61 9.71 -5.38
N HIS A 17 14.56 11.04 -5.50
CA HIS A 17 13.40 11.69 -6.12
C HIS A 17 13.29 11.30 -7.63
N PRO A 18 12.09 11.00 -8.16
CA PRO A 18 11.92 10.57 -9.55
C PRO A 18 12.42 11.59 -10.58
N LYS A 19 12.33 12.89 -10.27
CA LYS A 19 12.92 13.97 -11.09
C LYS A 19 14.44 13.83 -11.24
N THR A 20 15.13 13.36 -10.21
CA THR A 20 16.58 13.12 -10.23
C THR A 20 16.91 11.91 -11.10
N LEU A 21 16.13 10.83 -11.02
CA LEU A 21 16.29 9.68 -11.90
C LEU A 21 16.00 10.03 -13.37
N GLN A 22 14.94 10.78 -13.65
CA GLN A 22 14.66 11.29 -15.00
C GLN A 22 15.79 12.17 -15.53
N ARG A 23 16.37 13.01 -14.66
CA ARG A 23 17.57 13.79 -14.99
C ARG A 23 18.75 12.88 -15.32
N TYR A 24 19.02 11.85 -14.53
CA TYR A 24 20.11 10.90 -14.79
C TYR A 24 19.91 10.10 -16.07
N ILE A 25 18.67 9.77 -16.43
CA ILE A 25 18.35 9.16 -17.73
C ILE A 25 18.63 10.14 -18.87
N ARG A 26 18.25 11.41 -18.74
CA ARG A 26 18.53 12.46 -19.74
C ARG A 26 20.03 12.76 -19.87
N GLU A 27 20.75 12.72 -18.76
CA GLU A 27 22.21 12.91 -18.71
C GLU A 27 23.00 11.66 -19.13
N GLY A 28 22.32 10.53 -19.42
CA GLY A 28 22.97 9.28 -19.84
C GLY A 28 23.68 8.51 -18.72
N LYS A 29 23.51 8.91 -17.45
CA LYS A 29 24.09 8.25 -16.27
C LYS A 29 23.38 6.95 -15.91
N LEU A 30 22.08 6.89 -16.17
CA LEU A 30 21.26 5.70 -15.96
C LEU A 30 20.65 5.25 -17.29
N LYS A 31 20.97 4.04 -17.72
CA LYS A 31 20.41 3.47 -18.95
C LYS A 31 18.95 3.07 -18.73
N ALA A 32 18.10 3.51 -19.65
CA ALA A 32 16.68 3.18 -19.64
C ALA A 32 16.12 3.14 -21.06
N THR A 33 15.14 2.25 -21.28
CA THR A 33 14.39 2.15 -22.54
C THR A 33 13.15 3.04 -22.48
N LYS A 34 12.96 3.92 -23.46
CA LYS A 34 11.76 4.75 -23.54
C LYS A 34 10.59 3.92 -24.09
N LEU A 35 9.55 3.74 -23.29
CA LEU A 35 8.29 3.10 -23.69
C LEU A 35 7.15 4.12 -23.58
N GLY A 36 6.76 4.68 -24.73
CA GLY A 36 5.73 5.71 -24.81
C GLY A 36 6.11 6.97 -24.02
N LYS A 37 5.33 7.27 -22.97
CA LYS A 37 5.53 8.43 -22.07
C LYS A 37 6.42 8.12 -20.85
N SER A 38 6.90 6.89 -20.71
CA SER A 38 7.61 6.43 -19.52
C SER A 38 8.93 5.77 -19.87
N TYR A 39 9.85 5.69 -18.89
CA TYR A 39 11.09 4.94 -19.01
C TYR A 39 10.98 3.61 -18.28
N ARG A 40 11.58 2.56 -18.85
CA ARG A 40 11.81 1.26 -18.21
C ARG A 40 13.29 1.04 -18.01
N ILE A 41 13.65 0.65 -16.80
CA ILE A 41 15.03 0.38 -16.39
C ILE A 41 15.14 -1.13 -16.18
N THR A 42 16.19 -1.75 -16.74
CA THR A 42 16.43 -3.17 -16.48
C THR A 42 17.09 -3.36 -15.12
N GLY A 43 16.91 -4.52 -14.48
CA GLY A 43 17.62 -4.82 -13.23
C GLY A 43 19.14 -4.74 -13.36
N TYR A 44 19.69 -5.10 -14.54
CA TYR A 44 21.11 -5.00 -14.83
C TYR A 44 21.60 -3.54 -14.92
N ASP A 45 20.87 -2.68 -15.63
CA ASP A 45 21.24 -1.25 -15.70
C ASP A 45 21.15 -0.57 -14.34
N LEU A 46 20.22 -1.03 -13.49
CA LEU A 46 20.07 -0.55 -12.12
C LEU A 46 21.25 -0.96 -11.24
N SER A 47 21.68 -2.23 -11.28
CA SER A 47 22.82 -2.69 -10.47
C SER A 47 24.11 -1.96 -10.84
N VAL A 48 24.37 -1.81 -12.14
CA VAL A 48 25.52 -1.05 -12.66
C VAL A 48 25.48 0.41 -12.19
N PHE A 49 24.30 1.03 -12.19
CA PHE A 49 24.14 2.39 -11.68
C PHE A 49 24.44 2.49 -10.18
N THR A 50 23.93 1.56 -9.37
CA THR A 50 24.18 1.55 -7.92
C THR A 50 25.61 1.22 -7.53
N GLU A 51 26.30 0.38 -8.31
CA GLU A 51 27.71 0.05 -8.10
C GLU A 51 28.63 1.24 -8.43
N GLY A 52 28.26 2.06 -9.41
CA GLY A 52 28.99 3.28 -9.78
C GLY A 52 28.71 4.47 -8.85
N THR A 53 27.57 4.48 -8.17
CA THR A 53 27.26 5.43 -7.09
C THR A 53 27.53 4.74 -5.76
N SER A 54 28.77 4.69 -5.31
CA SER A 54 29.09 4.34 -3.93
C SER A 54 28.45 5.39 -3.00
N PHE A 55 27.16 5.23 -2.74
CA PHE A 55 26.44 5.85 -1.65
C PHE A 55 26.99 5.18 -0.40
N ASP A 56 27.81 5.93 0.32
CA ASP A 56 28.13 5.70 1.72
C ASP A 56 26.81 5.67 2.49
N SER A 57 26.19 4.49 2.48
CA SER A 57 25.12 4.14 3.38
C SER A 57 25.85 3.83 4.66
N GLY A 58 25.87 4.78 5.59
CA GLY A 58 26.45 4.62 6.91
C GLY A 58 25.90 3.36 7.58
N ILE A 59 26.60 2.26 7.37
CA ILE A 59 26.60 1.10 8.24
C ILE A 59 27.87 1.30 9.05
N ASP A 60 27.71 1.83 10.25
CA ASP A 60 28.73 1.75 11.29
C ASP A 60 29.10 0.29 11.47
N ARG A 61 30.18 -0.13 10.82
CA ARG A 61 30.90 -1.36 11.18
C ARG A 61 31.67 -1.07 12.46
N ASN A 62 30.95 -1.02 13.59
CA ASN A 62 31.56 -1.36 14.87
C ASN A 62 31.87 -2.86 14.83
N ASN A 63 33.03 -3.19 14.28
CA ASN A 63 33.67 -4.47 14.47
C ASN A 63 34.98 -4.20 15.22
N ASP A 64 34.84 -4.16 16.54
CA ASP A 64 35.73 -4.79 17.50
C ASP A 64 37.18 -4.95 17.05
N ARG A 65 37.93 -3.84 17.14
CA ARG A 65 39.37 -3.93 17.40
C ARG A 65 39.57 -3.95 18.90
N ASN A 66 39.50 -5.13 19.51
CA ASN A 66 40.17 -5.36 20.79
C ASN A 66 40.77 -6.75 20.85
N SER A 67 41.87 -6.92 20.10
CA SER A 67 42.92 -7.83 20.48
C SER A 67 43.66 -7.22 21.69
N HIS A 68 43.49 -7.81 22.88
CA HIS A 68 44.59 -8.31 23.71
C HIS A 68 44.14 -8.67 25.14
N LYS A 69 44.25 -9.98 25.43
CA LYS A 69 44.97 -10.56 26.56
C LYS A 69 44.39 -10.34 27.97
N SER A 70 43.86 -11.41 28.57
CA SER A 70 44.45 -12.10 29.74
C SER A 70 43.51 -13.17 30.34
N SER A 71 44.09 -14.35 30.60
CA SER A 71 43.88 -15.30 31.72
C SER A 71 42.66 -15.11 32.64
N ASN A 72 41.95 -16.13 33.16
CA ASN A 72 42.50 -17.28 33.88
C ASN A 72 41.32 -18.20 34.34
N ARG A 73 41.57 -19.52 34.31
CA ARG A 73 41.21 -20.59 35.29
C ARG A 73 39.76 -20.88 35.75
N ARG A 74 39.45 -22.19 35.60
CA ARG A 74 38.88 -23.16 36.58
C ARG A 74 37.39 -22.96 36.94
N SER A 75 36.56 -23.97 37.16
CA SER A 75 36.66 -25.44 37.28
C SER A 75 35.24 -25.98 37.49
N ASP A 76 35.07 -27.29 37.29
CA ASP A 76 34.04 -28.16 37.91
C ASP A 76 32.57 -27.97 37.47
N ARG A 77 31.66 -28.95 37.49
CA ARG A 77 31.61 -30.43 37.49
C ARG A 77 30.11 -30.74 37.63
N GLY A 78 29.66 -31.89 37.10
CA GLY A 78 28.45 -32.60 37.55
C GLY A 78 27.19 -32.24 36.76
N SER A 79 26.66 -33.09 35.87
CA SER A 79 26.06 -34.43 36.02
C SER A 79 24.66 -34.41 36.62
N ASP A 80 23.72 -34.86 35.77
CA ASP A 80 22.51 -35.62 36.03
C ASP A 80 21.42 -35.04 36.95
N GLU A 81 20.20 -34.95 36.41
CA GLU A 81 19.06 -35.71 36.96
C GLU A 81 17.84 -35.62 36.04
N ILE A 82 17.40 -36.79 35.58
CA ILE A 82 16.10 -37.03 34.95
C ILE A 82 15.17 -37.48 36.07
N VAL A 83 14.05 -36.80 36.28
CA VAL A 83 12.95 -37.30 37.11
C VAL A 83 11.64 -37.19 36.32
N ASP A 84 11.22 -38.34 35.81
CA ASP A 84 9.90 -38.65 35.27
C ASP A 84 8.90 -38.80 36.43
N HIS A 85 7.85 -37.98 36.45
CA HIS A 85 6.62 -38.27 37.18
C HIS A 85 5.43 -38.04 36.24
N GLY A 86 5.00 -39.11 35.57
CA GLY A 86 3.69 -39.16 34.94
C GLY A 86 2.57 -38.96 35.97
N LYS A 87 1.67 -38.01 35.69
CA LYS A 87 0.30 -37.95 36.20
C LYS A 87 -0.61 -37.26 35.18
N ASP A 88 -1.55 -38.05 34.67
CA ASP A 88 -2.95 -37.74 34.40
C ASP A 88 -3.33 -36.38 33.78
N ALA A 89 -3.85 -36.50 32.55
CA ALA A 89 -5.05 -35.84 32.04
C ALA A 89 -5.30 -34.38 32.44
N THR A 90 -5.04 -33.46 31.50
CA THR A 90 -5.98 -32.40 31.10
C THR A 90 -5.52 -31.86 29.75
N LEU A 91 -6.35 -31.95 28.71
CA LEU A 91 -6.17 -31.17 27.47
C LEU A 91 -6.40 -29.69 27.82
N GLN A 92 -5.33 -28.99 28.20
CA GLN A 92 -5.32 -27.54 28.23
C GLN A 92 -5.22 -27.05 26.80
N ILE A 93 -6.29 -26.42 26.31
CA ILE A 93 -6.25 -25.58 25.13
C ILE A 93 -5.46 -24.34 25.55
N ASP A 94 -4.14 -24.42 25.45
CA ASP A 94 -3.28 -23.26 25.67
C ASP A 94 -3.51 -22.29 24.51
N SER A 95 -4.30 -21.26 24.81
CA SER A 95 -4.06 -19.87 24.44
C SER A 95 -2.94 -19.74 23.40
N PHE A 96 -3.31 -19.44 22.16
CA PHE A 96 -2.42 -18.88 21.15
C PHE A 96 -1.73 -17.64 21.74
N ARG A 97 -0.63 -17.86 22.44
CA ARG A 97 0.33 -16.82 22.81
C ARG A 97 1.09 -16.54 21.53
N SER A 98 0.47 -15.75 20.66
CA SER A 98 1.22 -14.91 19.74
C SER A 98 2.31 -14.29 20.60
N LYS A 99 3.57 -14.62 20.32
CA LYS A 99 4.65 -13.80 20.87
C LYS A 99 4.27 -12.36 20.56
N PRO A 100 4.26 -11.45 21.55
CA PRO A 100 4.07 -10.04 21.23
C PRO A 100 5.08 -9.75 20.13
N ILE A 101 4.57 -9.30 18.98
CA ILE A 101 5.44 -8.71 17.99
C ILE A 101 5.97 -7.50 18.73
N ASP A 102 7.21 -7.60 19.20
CA ASP A 102 7.99 -6.45 19.59
C ASP A 102 8.08 -5.61 18.33
N CYS A 103 7.13 -4.69 18.19
CA CYS A 103 7.13 -3.64 17.20
C CYS A 103 8.27 -2.71 17.63
N GLU A 104 9.51 -3.16 17.38
CA GLU A 104 10.63 -2.25 17.41
C GLU A 104 10.29 -1.12 16.44
N GLU A 105 10.29 0.05 17.05
CA GLU A 105 9.96 1.36 16.58
C GLU A 105 10.88 1.74 15.41
N ASN A 106 10.72 1.05 14.28
CA ASN A 106 11.25 1.49 13.00
C ASN A 106 10.36 2.64 12.52
N ARG A 107 10.70 3.79 13.11
CA ARG A 107 10.34 5.15 12.79
C ARG A 107 10.64 5.42 11.31
N TYR A 108 9.77 4.94 10.43
CA TYR A 108 9.68 5.43 9.06
C TYR A 108 9.53 6.95 9.15
N PRO A 109 10.37 7.77 8.49
CA PRO A 109 10.14 9.20 8.41
C PRO A 109 8.94 9.41 7.47
N TYR A 110 7.74 9.20 7.99
CA TYR A 110 6.53 9.62 7.34
C TYR A 110 6.53 11.14 7.41
N GLN A 111 7.11 11.77 6.38
CA GLN A 111 6.93 13.19 6.14
C GLN A 111 5.42 13.42 6.13
N THR A 112 4.93 14.24 7.05
CA THR A 112 3.57 14.78 7.05
C THR A 112 3.39 15.78 5.89
N SER A 113 3.84 15.40 4.69
CA SER A 113 3.36 16.01 3.45
C SER A 113 1.86 15.71 3.39
N LYS A 114 1.01 16.74 3.29
CA LYS A 114 -0.44 16.59 3.10
C LYS A 114 -0.69 15.45 2.10
N ARG A 115 -1.27 14.34 2.57
CA ARG A 115 -1.55 13.19 1.69
C ARG A 115 -2.49 13.68 0.61
N LYS A 116 -2.22 13.28 -0.64
CA LYS A 116 -3.23 13.43 -1.69
C LYS A 116 -4.50 12.71 -1.23
N PRO A 117 -5.69 13.29 -1.44
CA PRO A 117 -6.93 12.64 -1.07
C PRO A 117 -7.08 11.33 -1.85
N VAL A 118 -7.63 10.31 -1.18
CA VAL A 118 -7.96 9.05 -1.84
C VAL A 118 -9.16 9.29 -2.74
N MET A 119 -9.04 8.91 -4.02
CA MET A 119 -10.12 8.99 -5.00
C MET A 119 -10.68 7.59 -5.26
N LEU A 120 -12.00 7.49 -5.25
CA LEU A 120 -12.76 6.28 -5.49
C LEU A 120 -13.51 6.41 -6.80
N SER A 121 -13.52 5.32 -7.58
CA SER A 121 -14.38 5.15 -8.75
C SER A 121 -15.28 3.95 -8.48
N SER A 122 -16.59 4.14 -8.44
CA SER A 122 -17.56 3.09 -8.21
C SER A 122 -18.50 2.97 -9.40
N VAL A 123 -18.78 1.74 -9.81
CA VAL A 123 -19.79 1.42 -10.82
C VAL A 123 -20.85 0.55 -10.16
N VAL A 124 -22.10 0.98 -10.19
CA VAL A 124 -23.22 0.29 -9.57
C VAL A 124 -24.27 0.00 -10.63
N ASP A 125 -24.56 -1.27 -10.84
CA ASP A 125 -25.62 -1.73 -11.74
C ASP A 125 -26.86 -2.08 -10.92
N ILE A 126 -27.97 -1.41 -11.23
CA ILE A 126 -29.23 -1.49 -10.48
C ILE A 126 -30.33 -1.96 -11.43
N PRO A 127 -31.00 -3.08 -11.18
CA PRO A 127 -32.19 -3.45 -11.94
C PRO A 127 -33.33 -2.48 -11.62
N VAL A 128 -34.00 -1.96 -12.64
CA VAL A 128 -35.13 -1.02 -12.54
C VAL A 128 -36.26 -1.45 -13.46
N LEU A 129 -37.50 -1.21 -13.03
CA LEU A 129 -38.72 -1.67 -13.72
C LEU A 129 -39.11 -0.73 -14.87
N SER A 130 -38.73 0.55 -14.79
CA SER A 130 -39.17 1.58 -15.74
C SER A 130 -38.13 2.68 -15.95
N ARG A 131 -38.24 3.37 -17.09
CA ARG A 131 -37.46 4.58 -17.36
C ARG A 131 -37.68 5.64 -16.28
N ASP A 132 -38.90 5.84 -15.83
CA ASP A 132 -39.22 6.88 -14.84
C ASP A 132 -38.54 6.61 -13.49
N GLU A 133 -38.48 5.34 -13.08
CA GLU A 133 -37.72 4.92 -11.90
C GLU A 133 -36.23 5.26 -12.05
N SER A 134 -35.64 4.93 -13.20
CA SER A 134 -34.23 5.27 -13.47
C SER A 134 -33.95 6.77 -13.38
N ILE A 135 -34.86 7.60 -13.90
CA ILE A 135 -34.76 9.07 -13.87
C ILE A 135 -34.87 9.59 -12.43
N ARG A 136 -35.80 9.05 -11.64
CA ARG A 136 -35.95 9.43 -10.23
C ARG A 136 -34.69 9.15 -9.44
N ILE A 137 -34.13 7.95 -9.59
CA ILE A 137 -32.89 7.55 -8.91
C ILE A 137 -31.73 8.44 -9.34
N ALA A 138 -31.54 8.63 -10.65
CA ALA A 138 -30.45 9.45 -11.18
C ALA A 138 -30.56 10.91 -10.73
N ASN A 139 -31.76 11.50 -10.76
CA ASN A 139 -31.99 12.88 -10.33
C ASN A 139 -31.73 13.04 -8.84
N MET A 140 -32.16 12.09 -8.00
CA MET A 140 -31.88 12.13 -6.57
C MET A 140 -30.37 12.05 -6.30
N MET A 141 -29.67 11.10 -6.93
CA MET A 141 -28.22 10.95 -6.75
C MET A 141 -27.46 12.20 -7.22
N THR A 142 -27.90 12.81 -8.31
CA THR A 142 -27.35 14.08 -8.81
C THR A 142 -27.62 15.24 -7.84
N ALA A 143 -28.81 15.31 -7.26
CA ALA A 143 -29.16 16.30 -6.26
C ALA A 143 -28.30 16.14 -5.00
N LEU A 144 -28.15 14.90 -4.50
CA LEU A 144 -27.29 14.56 -3.37
C LEU A 144 -25.84 14.96 -3.63
N LEU A 145 -25.31 14.68 -4.81
CA LEU A 145 -23.98 15.13 -5.21
C LEU A 145 -23.89 16.65 -5.08
N ASN A 146 -24.86 17.42 -5.54
CA ASN A 146 -24.80 18.89 -5.53
C ASN A 146 -25.00 19.54 -4.15
N THR A 147 -25.56 18.83 -3.16
CA THR A 147 -25.72 19.38 -1.79
C THR A 147 -24.37 19.69 -1.13
N SER A 148 -23.33 18.94 -1.49
CA SER A 148 -22.00 19.04 -0.88
C SER A 148 -21.15 20.07 -1.64
N THR A 149 -21.39 21.36 -1.33
CA THR A 149 -20.72 22.53 -1.91
C THR A 149 -19.36 22.87 -1.29
N LYS A 150 -18.94 22.14 -0.24
CA LYS A 150 -17.69 22.36 0.49
C LYS A 150 -16.60 21.34 0.09
N ARG A 151 -16.53 20.99 -1.19
CA ARG A 151 -15.55 20.02 -1.69
C ARG A 151 -14.34 20.73 -2.30
N GLU A 152 -13.17 20.46 -1.73
CA GLU A 152 -11.88 20.78 -2.34
C GLU A 152 -11.55 19.80 -3.50
N THR A 153 -12.26 18.68 -3.55
CA THR A 153 -12.07 17.55 -4.47
C THR A 153 -13.14 17.55 -5.56
N PRO A 154 -12.77 17.46 -6.84
CA PRO A 154 -13.75 17.30 -7.91
C PRO A 154 -14.41 15.93 -7.79
N ALA A 155 -15.73 15.88 -7.96
CA ALA A 155 -16.50 14.66 -7.98
C ALA A 155 -17.49 14.70 -9.13
N SER A 156 -17.78 13.53 -9.70
CA SER A 156 -18.68 13.35 -10.83
C SER A 156 -19.57 12.15 -10.61
N LEU A 157 -20.80 12.26 -11.10
CA LEU A 157 -21.75 11.16 -11.16
C LEU A 157 -22.33 11.12 -12.56
N THR A 158 -22.36 9.94 -13.16
CA THR A 158 -22.97 9.70 -14.47
C THR A 158 -23.92 8.52 -14.35
N ALA A 159 -25.12 8.68 -14.88
CA ALA A 159 -26.15 7.64 -14.92
C ALA A 159 -26.41 7.24 -16.36
N GLN A 160 -26.44 5.94 -16.63
CA GLN A 160 -26.81 5.39 -17.93
C GLN A 160 -27.92 4.36 -17.72
N PHE A 161 -29.07 4.57 -18.36
CA PHE A 161 -30.14 3.58 -18.36
C PHE A 161 -30.04 2.70 -19.60
N LEU A 162 -29.78 1.41 -19.39
CA LEU A 162 -29.74 0.38 -20.42
C LEU A 162 -31.14 -0.23 -20.54
N GLU A 163 -31.96 0.35 -21.42
CA GLU A 163 -33.37 -0.02 -21.58
C GLU A 163 -33.61 -1.49 -21.93
N SER A 164 -32.77 -2.06 -22.80
CA SER A 164 -32.88 -3.45 -23.22
C SER A 164 -32.64 -4.44 -22.08
N GLU A 165 -31.91 -4.03 -21.06
CA GLU A 165 -31.55 -4.85 -19.89
C GLU A 165 -32.40 -4.49 -18.67
N GLY A 166 -33.12 -3.36 -18.68
CA GLY A 166 -33.79 -2.84 -17.50
C GLY A 166 -32.79 -2.49 -16.39
N VAL A 167 -31.57 -2.06 -16.73
CA VAL A 167 -30.50 -1.78 -15.76
C VAL A 167 -30.11 -0.31 -15.79
N LEU A 168 -30.12 0.32 -14.63
CA LEU A 168 -29.50 1.62 -14.39
C LEU A 168 -28.05 1.41 -13.93
N ARG A 169 -27.10 1.85 -14.74
CA ARG A 169 -25.68 1.91 -14.40
C ARG A 169 -25.32 3.30 -13.88
N LEU A 170 -24.89 3.36 -12.62
CA LEU A 170 -24.34 4.57 -12.01
C LEU A 170 -22.82 4.48 -11.97
N MET A 171 -22.14 5.50 -12.48
CA MET A 171 -20.70 5.68 -12.41
C MET A 171 -20.40 6.88 -11.53
N ILE A 172 -19.75 6.64 -10.40
CA ILE A 172 -19.42 7.63 -9.38
C ILE A 172 -17.91 7.78 -9.32
N TRP A 173 -17.44 9.02 -9.34
CA TRP A 173 -16.04 9.38 -9.13
C TRP A 173 -15.95 10.45 -8.06
N GLY A 174 -15.18 10.24 -6.99
CA GLY A 174 -15.10 11.21 -5.90
C GLY A 174 -14.18 10.77 -4.76
N ASP A 175 -14.19 11.52 -3.65
CA ASP A 175 -13.53 11.10 -2.42
C ASP A 175 -14.30 9.97 -1.72
N LEU A 176 -13.63 9.36 -0.73
CA LEU A 176 -14.16 8.21 -0.01
C LEU A 176 -15.42 8.58 0.77
N ASP A 177 -15.39 9.69 1.52
CA ASP A 177 -16.47 10.12 2.40
C ASP A 177 -17.76 10.43 1.62
N LEU A 178 -17.65 11.15 0.50
CA LEU A 178 -18.76 11.45 -0.38
C LEU A 178 -19.36 10.16 -0.97
N THR A 179 -18.50 9.27 -1.48
CA THR A 179 -18.95 8.07 -2.17
C THR A 179 -19.64 7.13 -1.18
N GLU A 180 -19.11 6.97 0.03
CA GLU A 180 -19.75 6.22 1.10
C GLU A 180 -21.13 6.82 1.43
N GLY A 181 -21.22 8.14 1.60
CA GLY A 181 -22.48 8.83 1.83
C GLY A 181 -23.50 8.57 0.71
N LEU A 182 -23.09 8.70 -0.55
CA LEU A 182 -23.96 8.44 -1.71
C LEU A 182 -24.44 6.99 -1.77
N LEU A 183 -23.55 6.03 -1.56
CA LEU A 183 -23.92 4.61 -1.55
C LEU A 183 -24.85 4.27 -0.38
N GLY A 184 -24.71 4.94 0.76
CA GLY A 184 -25.63 4.81 1.89
C GLY A 184 -27.06 5.26 1.55
N HIS A 185 -27.22 6.41 0.89
CA HIS A 185 -28.53 6.88 0.41
C HIS A 185 -29.10 5.96 -0.67
N LEU A 186 -28.24 5.45 -1.55
CA LEU A 186 -28.65 4.50 -2.58
C LEU A 186 -29.19 3.20 -1.96
N LYS A 187 -28.51 2.68 -0.93
CA LYS A 187 -28.98 1.50 -0.20
C LYS A 187 -30.38 1.73 0.38
N GLN A 188 -30.58 2.86 1.07
CA GLN A 188 -31.89 3.22 1.61
C GLN A 188 -32.97 3.29 0.53
N LEU A 189 -32.64 3.83 -0.64
CA LEU A 189 -33.57 3.93 -1.76
C LEU A 189 -33.97 2.56 -2.33
N LEU A 190 -33.05 1.59 -2.35
CA LEU A 190 -33.29 0.26 -2.93
C LEU A 190 -34.00 -0.69 -1.96
N ASP A 191 -33.94 -0.42 -0.66
CA ASP A 191 -34.58 -1.24 0.38
C ASP A 191 -36.09 -0.92 0.55
N HIS A 192 -36.64 0.06 -0.20
CA HIS A 192 -38.04 0.52 -0.15
C HIS A 192 -38.84 0.12 -1.40
#